data_AF-A0A348UNM9-F1
#
_entry.id   AF-A0A348UNM9-F1
#
_cell.length_a   1.000
_cell.length_b   1.000
_cell.length_c   1.000
_cell.angle_alpha   90.00
_cell.angle_beta   90.00
_cell.angle_gamma   90.00
#
_symmetry.space_group_name_H-M   'P 1'
#
loop_
_entity.id
_entity.type
_entity.pdbx_description
1 polymer ?
#
loop_
_entity_poly.entity_id
_entity_poly.type
_entity_poly.pdbx_seq_one_letter_code
_entity_poly.pdbx_strand_id
1 'polypeptide(L)' 'MNPEPHIVAALPAAGHDGLPELIVRIRFENGAERDVIIDNDAGLRLLASCGVDRLEALVGHSWRKVRQALLDQDTAEPG' A
#
# COMPACT_ATOMS: atom_id res chain seq x y z
N MET A 1 19.87 13.43 7.06
CA MET A 1 18.67 13.25 6.21
C MET A 1 17.96 12.04 6.75
N ASN A 2 16.76 12.19 7.30
CA ASN A 2 15.96 11.01 7.63
C ASN A 2 15.47 10.37 6.32
N PRO A 3 15.46 9.03 6.22
CA PRO A 3 15.00 8.36 5.02
C PRO A 3 13.50 8.62 4.85
N GLU A 4 13.07 8.95 3.63
CA GLU A 4 11.65 9.10 3.29
C GLU A 4 10.87 7.86 3.76
N PRO A 5 9.62 8.02 4.25
CA PRO A 5 8.81 6.89 4.64
C PRO A 5 8.68 5.88 3.50
N HIS A 6 8.87 4.60 3.82
CA HIS A 6 8.90 3.52 2.84
C HIS A 6 8.22 2.26 3.36
N ILE A 7 7.86 1.39 2.43
CA ILE A 7 7.25 0.11 2.71
C ILE A 7 8.31 -0.82 3.32
N VAL A 8 8.01 -1.41 4.47
CA VAL A 8 8.87 -2.42 5.13
C VAL A 8 8.26 -3.82 5.12
N ALA A 9 6.94 -3.93 4.90
CA ALA A 9 6.28 -5.21 4.67
C ALA A 9 4.99 -5.00 3.85
N ALA A 10 4.59 -6.03 3.11
CA ALA A 10 3.32 -6.09 2.41
C ALA A 10 2.75 -7.51 2.53
N LEU A 11 1.49 -7.63 2.94
CA LEU A 11 0.85 -8.90 3.29
C LEU A 11 -0.59 -8.92 2.76
N PRO A 12 -1.06 -10.04 2.19
CA PRO A 12 -2.47 -10.18 1.86
C PRO A 12 -3.30 -10.27 3.16
N ALA A 13 -4.51 -9.74 3.13
CA ALA A 13 -5.49 -9.83 4.20
C ALA A 13 -6.85 -10.26 3.66
N ALA A 14 -7.66 -10.87 4.52
CA ALA A 14 -9.06 -11.14 4.21
C ALA A 14 -9.84 -9.85 4.48
N GLY A 15 -10.34 -9.22 3.42
CA GLY A 15 -11.14 -8.00 3.53
C GLY A 15 -12.54 -8.28 4.07
N HIS A 16 -13.14 -7.25 4.64
CA HIS A 16 -14.44 -7.37 5.31
C HIS A 16 -15.58 -7.74 4.33
N ASP A 17 -15.47 -7.31 3.08
CA ASP A 17 -16.42 -7.58 2.00
C ASP A 17 -16.21 -8.94 1.31
N GLY A 18 -15.31 -9.78 1.85
CA GLY A 18 -14.96 -11.07 1.27
C GLY A 18 -14.01 -10.99 0.06
N LEU A 19 -13.58 -9.78 -0.31
CA LEU A 19 -12.52 -9.55 -1.28
C LEU A 19 -11.14 -9.50 -0.57
N PRO A 20 -10.05 -9.87 -1.25
CA PRO A 20 -8.71 -9.77 -0.67
C PRO A 20 -8.32 -8.30 -0.50
N GLU A 21 -7.80 -7.95 0.67
CA GLU A 21 -7.19 -6.65 0.94
C GLU A 21 -5.67 -6.78 0.99
N LEU A 22 -4.99 -5.65 0.94
CA LEU A 22 -3.55 -5.55 1.09
C LEU A 22 -3.21 -4.73 2.33
N ILE A 23 -2.45 -5.32 3.24
CA ILE A 23 -1.83 -4.59 4.36
C ILE A 23 -0.41 -4.20 3.97
N VAL A 24 -0.13 -2.91 3.96
CA VAL A 24 1.21 -2.36 3.74
C VAL A 24 1.71 -1.71 5.03
N ARG A 25 2.86 -2.16 5.52
CA ARG A 25 3.51 -1.57 6.68
C ARG A 25 4.53 -0.52 6.25
N ILE A 26 4.38 0.68 6.79
CA ILE A 26 5.19 1.85 6.46
C ILE A 26 6.07 2.21 7.64
N ARG A 27 7.37 2.36 7.42
CA ARG A 27 8.29 2.91 8.40
C ARG A 27 8.50 4.40 8.14
N PHE A 28 8.19 5.22 9.13
CA PHE A 28 8.32 6.67 9.08
C PHE A 28 9.68 7.14 9.58
N GLU A 29 9.98 8.40 9.33
CA GLU A 29 11.24 9.06 9.72
C GLU A 29 11.52 9.01 11.21
N ASN A 30 10.48 9.00 12.06
CA ASN A 30 10.59 8.87 13.51
C ASN A 30 10.84 7.43 13.98
N GLY A 31 11.01 6.49 13.05
CA GLY A 31 11.16 5.05 13.32
C GLY A 31 9.87 4.33 13.66
N ALA A 32 8.73 5.04 13.70
CA ALA A 32 7.44 4.40 13.91
C ALA A 32 7.05 3.60 12.67
N GLU A 33 6.41 2.45 12.90
CA GLU A 33 5.81 1.63 11.86
C GLU A 33 4.30 1.67 12.00
N ARG A 34 3.58 1.82 10.89
CA ARG A 34 2.11 1.75 10.85
C ARG A 34 1.65 0.90 9.69
N ASP A 35 0.60 0.15 9.93
CA ASP A 35 -0.09 -0.62 8.92
C ASP A 35 -1.13 0.26 8.23
N VAL A 36 -1.24 0.07 6.93
CA VAL A 36 -2.17 0.77 6.05
C VAL A 36 -2.89 -0.30 5.25
N ILE A 37 -4.20 -0.33 5.36
CA ILE A 37 -5.06 -1.24 4.62
C ILE A 37 -5.40 -0.58 3.29
N ILE A 38 -5.28 -1.35 2.22
CA ILE A 38 -5.53 -0.95 0.84
C ILE A 38 -6.48 -1.98 0.24
N ASP A 39 -7.54 -1.51 -0.40
CA ASP A 39 -8.48 -2.38 -1.12
C ASP A 39 -7.81 -3.11 -2.29
N ASN A 40 -8.41 -4.21 -2.74
CA ASN A 40 -7.84 -5.05 -3.80
C ASN A 40 -7.44 -4.25 -5.05
N ASP A 41 -8.36 -3.41 -5.55
CA ASP A 41 -8.16 -2.64 -6.78
C ASP A 41 -7.01 -1.65 -6.64
N ALA A 42 -6.99 -0.91 -5.53
CA ALA A 42 -5.90 0.01 -5.21
C ALA A 42 -4.56 -0.72 -4.99
N GLY A 43 -4.58 -1.92 -4.42
CA GLY A 43 -3.42 -2.80 -4.29
C GLY A 43 -2.84 -3.24 -5.64
N LEU A 44 -3.70 -3.63 -6.59
CA LEU A 44 -3.30 -3.96 -7.95
C LEU A 44 -2.71 -2.75 -8.69
N ARG A 45 -3.31 -1.56 -8.54
CA ARG A 45 -2.76 -0.31 -9.09
C ARG A 45 -1.41 0.04 -8.47
N LEU A 46 -1.24 -0.18 -7.17
CA LEU A 46 0.03 0.04 -6.48
C LEU A 46 1.13 -0.86 -7.03
N LEU A 47 0.85 -2.16 -7.21
CA LEU A 47 1.76 -3.13 -7.83
C LEU A 47 2.17 -2.68 -9.24
N ALA A 48 1.20 -2.32 -10.07
CA ALA A 48 1.44 -1.82 -11.44
C ALA A 48 2.28 -0.53 -11.45
N SER A 49 1.98 0.43 -10.55
CA SER A 49 2.74 1.68 -10.39
C SER A 49 4.18 1.44 -9.90
N CYS A 50 4.40 0.37 -9.13
CA CYS A 50 5.71 -0.09 -8.72
C CYS A 50 6.44 -0.89 -9.81
N GLY A 51 5.73 -1.38 -10.84
CA GLY A 51 6.27 -2.24 -11.88
C GLY A 51 6.65 -3.62 -11.35
N VAL A 52 5.89 -4.12 -10.35
CA VAL A 52 6.14 -5.40 -9.68
C VAL A 52 4.87 -6.23 -9.62
N ASP A 53 5.02 -7.55 -9.66
CA ASP A 53 3.88 -8.50 -9.67
C ASP A 53 3.76 -9.29 -8.36
N ARG A 54 4.58 -8.97 -7.35
CA ARG A 54 4.63 -9.67 -6.06
C ARG A 54 4.61 -8.68 -4.91
N LEU A 55 3.88 -9.00 -3.85
CA LEU A 55 3.75 -8.13 -2.67
C LEU A 55 5.09 -7.88 -1.98
N GLU A 56 5.95 -8.89 -1.84
CA GLU A 56 7.26 -8.71 -1.20
C GLU A 56 8.14 -7.70 -1.93
N ALA A 57 7.95 -7.56 -3.25
CA ALA A 57 8.68 -6.60 -4.08
C ALA A 57 8.25 -5.14 -3.85
N LEU A 58 7.18 -4.89 -3.09
CA LEU A 58 6.81 -3.55 -2.64
C LEU A 58 7.75 -3.01 -1.55
N VAL A 59 8.45 -3.88 -0.82
CA VAL A 59 9.38 -3.46 0.23
C VAL A 59 10.48 -2.57 -0.35
N GLY A 60 10.71 -1.43 0.28
CA GLY A 60 11.65 -0.40 -0.16
C GLY A 60 11.05 0.67 -1.08
N HIS A 61 9.83 0.48 -1.62
CA HIS A 61 9.16 1.54 -2.36
C HIS A 61 8.66 2.65 -1.44
N SER A 62 8.57 3.86 -2.00
CA SER A 62 8.17 5.08 -1.27
C SER A 62 6.70 5.07 -0.85
N TRP A 63 6.43 5.56 0.35
CA TRP A 63 5.10 5.89 0.86
C TRP A 63 4.28 6.76 -0.10
N ARG A 64 4.94 7.60 -0.92
CA ARG A 64 4.21 8.45 -1.90
C ARG A 64 3.39 7.61 -2.87
N LYS A 65 3.88 6.43 -3.29
CA LYS A 65 3.13 5.54 -4.19
C LYS A 65 1.89 4.97 -3.50
N VAL A 66 2.02 4.57 -2.24
CA VAL A 66 0.89 4.11 -1.42
C VAL A 66 -0.15 5.21 -1.25
N ARG A 67 0.29 6.44 -0.93
CA ARG A 67 -0.62 7.58 -0.78
C ARG A 67 -1.37 7.92 -2.07
N GLN A 68 -0.74 7.76 -3.24
CA GLN A 68 -1.42 7.95 -4.51
C GLN A 68 -2.47 6.85 -4.75
N ALA A 69 -2.13 5.58 -4.49
CA ALA A 69 -3.09 4.48 -4.60
C ALA A 69 -4.34 4.70 -3.72
N LEU A 70 -4.16 5.20 -2.49
CA LEU A 70 -5.28 5.52 -1.58
C LEU A 70 -6.14 6.70 -2.05
N LEU A 71 -5.54 7.73 -2.66
CA LEU A 71 -6.30 8.86 -3.20
C LEU A 71 -7.13 8.42 -4.42
N ASP A 72 -6.56 7.55 -5.25
CA ASP A 72 -7.27 6.93 -6.37
C ASP A 72 -8.40 5.99 -5.91
N GLN A 73 -8.25 5.37 -4.74
CA GLN A 73 -9.25 4.48 -4.13
C GLN A 73 -10.54 5.24 -3.78
N ASP A 74 -10.43 6.40 -3.13
CA ASP A 74 -11.58 7.24 -2.72
C ASP A 74 -12.34 7.81 -3.94
N THR A 75 -11.65 7.95 -5.07
CA THR A 75 -12.27 8.44 -6.31
C THR A 75 -13.07 7.35 -7.06
N ALA A 76 -13.01 6.09 -6.60
CA ALA A 76 -13.60 4.95 -7.28
C ALA A 76 -15.09 4.69 -6.96
N GLU A 77 -15.75 5.51 -6.13
CA GLU A 77 -17.20 5.39 -5.87
C GLU A 77 -17.98 6.61 -6.36
N PRO A 78 -18.83 6.43 -7.39
CA PRO A 78 -20.27 6.57 -7.13
C PRO A 78 -21.03 5.33 -7.61
N GLY A 79 -21.61 4.59 -6.67
CA GLY A 79 -22.64 3.58 -6.90
C GLY A 79 -24.01 4.09 -6.51
#